data_AF-A0A382YEI8-F1
#
_entry.id   AF-A0A382YEI8-F1
#
_cell.length_a   1.000
_cell.length_b   1.000
_cell.length_c   1.000
_cell.angle_alpha   90.00
_cell.angle_beta   90.00
_cell.angle_gamma   90.00
#
_symmetry.space_group_name_H-M   'P 1'
#
loop_
_entity.id
_entity.type
_entity.pdbx_description
1 polymer ?
#
loop_
_entity_poly.entity_id
_entity_poly.type
_entity_poly.pdbx_seq_one_letter_code
_entity_poly.pdbx_strand_id
1 'polypeptide(L)'
;LNQANAKHGQVSVQQHIPSQPLPFADYAFNLIIATGEAAAEQASEVLRVLRPGGGILYIENSKAEVVGQVESFMQGSGVLASQARLGDKNLVYRRGKLPGALDWDSETKKDQRVKWPLELLWFGGPGSKRTGGGSRPPIAAGGRNYVIGKNHIIALDAYNGTELWARTLPYCYRNIGRMVIAPGPIRPWLTDSVNADDDHVWLNFGHVVYTLDAATGEQLSVHGELPAPPALPLANTGIRFALDHYQKPGRRGLTSTKTKAPSP
;
A
#
# COMPACT_ATOMS: atom_id res chain seq x y z
N LEU A 1 10.20 16.54 -7.66
CA LEU A 1 9.43 16.42 -6.39
C LEU A 1 8.12 17.17 -6.55
N ASN A 2 7.12 16.54 -7.18
CA ASN A 2 5.80 17.13 -7.31
C ASN A 2 5.08 17.08 -5.96
N GLN A 3 4.63 18.24 -5.51
CA GLN A 3 3.94 18.46 -4.25
C GLN A 3 2.59 17.71 -4.24
N ALA A 4 2.53 16.58 -3.54
CA ALA A 4 1.27 16.14 -2.96
C ALA A 4 0.91 17.12 -1.83
N ASN A 5 -0.23 17.80 -1.95
CA ASN A 5 -0.76 18.69 -0.93
C ASN A 5 -1.12 17.90 0.34
N ALA A 6 -0.14 17.67 1.23
CA ALA A 6 -0.35 17.12 2.57
C ALA A 6 -0.93 18.21 3.49
N LYS A 7 -2.18 18.64 3.25
CA LYS A 7 -2.78 19.76 4.00
C LYS A 7 -3.67 19.36 5.17
N HIS A 8 -4.05 18.09 5.31
CA HIS A 8 -4.93 17.67 6.40
C HIS A 8 -4.58 16.26 6.88
N GLY A 9 -4.27 16.14 8.17
CA GLY A 9 -4.09 14.88 8.89
C GLY A 9 -4.62 15.03 10.30
N GLN A 10 -5.06 13.93 10.91
CA GLN A 10 -5.44 13.94 12.32
C GLN A 10 -4.17 13.98 13.16
N VAL A 11 -4.02 15.00 14.00
CA VAL A 11 -2.94 15.10 14.96
C VAL A 11 -3.46 14.65 16.32
N SER A 12 -2.76 13.71 16.94
CA SER A 12 -2.98 13.36 18.35
C SER A 12 -1.69 13.61 19.12
N VAL A 13 -1.82 14.25 20.29
CA VAL A 13 -0.70 14.46 21.22
C VAL A 13 -0.91 13.52 22.39
N GLN A 14 0.11 12.74 22.71
CA GLN A 14 0.09 11.78 23.80
C GLN A 14 1.26 12.06 24.73
N GLN A 15 0.99 12.11 26.04
CA GLN A 15 2.04 12.14 27.04
C GLN A 15 2.42 10.71 27.38
N HIS A 16 3.71 10.39 27.24
CA HIS A 16 4.25 9.06 27.49
C HIS A 16 5.17 9.09 28.71
N ILE A 17 5.17 8.01 29.49
CA ILE A 17 6.06 7.82 30.63
C ILE A 17 7.33 7.13 30.12
N PRO A 18 8.52 7.78 30.14
CA PRO A 18 9.72 7.27 29.47
C PRO A 18 10.20 5.88 29.90
N SER A 19 9.77 5.39 31.07
CA SER A 19 10.16 4.08 31.60
C SER A 19 9.25 2.93 31.15
N GLN A 20 8.24 3.18 30.32
CA GLN A 20 7.29 2.18 29.84
C GLN A 20 7.41 2.03 28.31
N PRO A 21 7.02 0.88 27.73
CA PRO A 21 6.89 0.76 26.28
C PRO A 21 5.82 1.71 25.73
N LEU A 22 5.99 2.19 24.50
CA LEU A 22 4.96 2.96 23.81
C LEU A 22 3.71 2.08 23.63
N PRO A 23 2.50 2.65 23.77
CA PRO A 23 1.24 1.92 23.67
C PRO A 23 0.85 1.64 22.20
N PHE A 24 1.83 1.34 21.35
CA PHE A 24 1.66 1.01 19.94
C PHE A 24 2.13 -0.41 19.68
N ALA A 25 1.44 -1.07 18.75
CA ALA A 25 1.87 -2.34 18.23
C ALA A 25 3.25 -2.22 17.59
N ASP A 26 3.95 -3.35 17.46
CA ASP A 26 5.17 -3.43 16.68
C ASP A 26 4.92 -2.88 15.27
N TYR A 27 5.91 -2.19 14.70
CA TYR A 27 5.89 -1.71 13.31
C TYR A 27 4.78 -0.71 12.94
N ALA A 28 4.15 -0.09 13.94
CA ALA A 28 3.04 0.84 13.75
C ALA A 28 3.35 2.07 12.87
N PHE A 29 4.60 2.52 12.79
CA PHE A 29 4.95 3.78 12.15
C PHE A 29 5.83 3.63 10.90
N ASN A 30 5.44 4.32 9.82
CA ASN A 30 6.21 4.41 8.57
C ASN A 30 7.35 5.44 8.64
N LEU A 31 7.17 6.48 9.45
CA LEU A 31 8.12 7.57 9.67
C LEU A 31 8.12 7.90 11.17
N ILE A 32 9.30 7.96 11.76
CA ILE A 32 9.53 8.46 13.11
C ILE A 32 10.47 9.66 12.99
N ILE A 33 10.10 10.77 13.63
CA ILE A 33 10.95 11.95 13.78
C ILE A 33 11.28 12.08 15.26
N ALA A 34 12.57 12.13 15.58
CA ALA A 34 13.04 12.23 16.96
C ALA A 34 14.24 13.16 17.06
N THR A 35 14.46 13.75 18.24
CA THR A 35 15.75 14.37 18.55
C THR A 35 16.81 13.28 18.73
N GLY A 36 18.09 13.65 18.61
CA GLY A 36 19.20 12.74 18.86
C GLY A 36 19.08 12.02 20.21
N GLU A 37 18.88 12.76 21.29
CA GLU A 37 18.82 12.21 22.65
C GLU A 37 17.71 11.16 22.78
N ALA A 38 16.50 11.48 22.31
CA ALA A 38 15.37 10.56 22.37
C ALA A 38 15.58 9.29 21.53
N ALA A 39 16.19 9.43 20.34
CA ALA A 39 16.49 8.30 19.47
C ALA A 39 17.53 7.35 20.09
N ALA A 40 18.52 7.86 20.82
CA ALA A 40 19.51 7.05 21.51
C ALA A 40 18.95 6.39 22.78
N GLU A 41 18.26 7.15 23.63
CA GLU A 41 17.69 6.63 24.88
C GLU A 41 16.63 5.55 24.65
N GLN A 42 15.84 5.68 23.58
CA GLN A 42 14.72 4.78 23.26
C GLN A 42 14.98 3.93 22.01
N ALA A 43 16.24 3.66 21.67
CA ALA A 43 16.61 3.04 20.40
C ALA A 43 15.89 1.70 20.14
N SER A 44 15.74 0.85 21.17
CA SER A 44 15.00 -0.41 21.07
C SER A 44 13.53 -0.21 20.78
N GLU A 45 12.92 0.80 21.41
CA GLU A 45 11.50 1.08 21.29
C GLU A 45 11.18 1.72 19.94
N VAL A 46 12.01 2.68 19.51
CA VAL A 46 11.97 3.26 18.16
C VAL A 46 12.08 2.16 17.11
N LEU A 47 13.02 1.22 17.26
CA LEU A 47 13.17 0.11 16.34
C LEU A 47 11.99 -0.86 16.40
N ARG A 48 11.37 -1.08 17.57
CA ARG A 48 10.19 -1.94 17.72
C ARG A 48 9.01 -1.39 16.92
N VAL A 49 8.72 -0.10 17.05
CA VAL A 49 7.52 0.52 16.43
C VAL A 49 7.75 1.03 15.00
N LEU A 50 8.99 1.15 14.53
CA LEU A 50 9.29 1.54 13.15
C LEU A 50 9.02 0.37 12.18
N ARG A 51 8.33 0.56 11.07
CA ARG A 51 8.07 -0.54 10.12
C ARG A 51 9.36 -1.10 9.48
N PRO A 52 9.47 -2.43 9.28
CA PRO A 52 10.52 -3.04 8.47
C PRO A 52 10.32 -2.78 6.97
N GLY A 53 11.36 -3.00 6.17
CA GLY A 53 11.26 -2.91 4.72
C GLY A 53 10.94 -1.51 4.21
N GLY A 54 11.64 -0.50 4.74
CA GLY A 54 11.56 0.88 4.26
C GLY A 54 11.00 1.92 5.24
N GLY A 55 10.81 1.57 6.52
CA GLY A 55 10.51 2.57 7.55
C GLY A 55 11.64 3.59 7.70
N ILE A 56 11.28 4.86 7.93
CA ILE A 56 12.23 5.96 8.04
C ILE A 56 12.31 6.45 9.49
N LEU A 57 13.52 6.51 10.03
CA LEU A 57 13.83 7.27 11.24
C LEU A 57 14.60 8.52 10.84
N TYR A 58 14.00 9.67 11.10
CA TYR A 58 14.61 10.98 10.91
C TYR A 58 15.05 11.52 12.28
N ILE A 59 16.36 11.79 12.41
CA ILE A 59 16.94 12.28 13.65
C ILE A 59 17.35 13.74 13.47
N GLU A 60 16.77 14.61 14.30
CA GLU A 60 17.06 16.04 14.34
C GLU A 60 18.18 16.36 15.34
N ASN A 61 18.97 17.39 15.02
CA ASN A 61 19.98 17.97 15.90
C ASN A 61 20.97 16.93 16.46
N SER A 62 21.38 15.98 15.63
CA SER A 62 22.23 14.87 16.06
C SER A 62 23.66 15.34 16.34
N LYS A 63 24.12 15.21 17.59
CA LYS A 63 25.56 15.30 17.91
C LYS A 63 26.25 14.03 17.44
N ALA A 64 27.49 14.13 16.95
CA ALA A 64 28.22 12.98 16.38
C ALA A 64 28.28 11.73 17.29
N GLU A 65 28.37 11.93 18.61
CA GLU A 65 28.37 10.84 19.59
C GLU A 65 27.04 10.08 19.64
N VAL A 66 25.92 10.81 19.64
CA VAL A 66 24.56 10.26 19.65
C VAL A 66 24.28 9.48 18.38
N VAL A 67 24.82 9.95 17.25
CA VAL A 67 24.76 9.25 15.96
C VAL A 67 25.44 7.89 16.06
N GLY A 68 26.66 7.84 16.59
CA GLY A 68 27.42 6.61 16.74
C GLY A 68 26.73 5.59 17.65
N GLN A 69 26.03 6.04 18.70
CA GLN A 69 25.24 5.17 19.57
C GLN A 69 24.06 4.51 18.84
N VAL A 70 23.29 5.30 18.08
CA VAL A 70 22.16 4.79 17.29
C VAL A 70 22.67 3.84 16.19
N GLU A 71 23.75 4.17 15.51
CA GLU A 71 24.37 3.28 14.51
C GLU A 71 24.82 1.95 15.11
N SER A 72 25.54 2.01 16.24
CA SER A 72 26.02 0.81 16.94
C SER A 72 24.86 -0.08 17.37
N PHE A 73 23.77 0.52 17.86
CA PHE A 73 22.55 -0.21 18.22
C PHE A 73 21.92 -0.88 16.99
N MET A 74 21.75 -0.14 15.89
CA MET A 74 21.15 -0.69 14.66
C MET A 74 21.97 -1.84 14.08
N GLN A 75 23.29 -1.70 14.03
CA GLN A 75 24.20 -2.78 13.61
C GLN A 75 24.11 -4.00 14.53
N GLY A 76 24.11 -3.79 15.86
CA GLY A 76 23.98 -4.86 16.84
C GLY A 76 22.63 -5.59 16.78
N SER A 77 21.57 -4.90 16.33
CA SER A 77 20.23 -5.49 16.15
C SER A 77 20.10 -6.40 14.93
N GLY A 78 21.12 -6.45 14.06
CA GLY A 78 21.10 -7.22 12.81
C GLY A 78 20.18 -6.61 11.74
N VAL A 79 19.65 -5.41 11.96
CA VAL A 79 18.81 -4.70 11.00
C VAL A 79 19.71 -3.93 10.04
N LEU A 80 19.90 -4.47 8.83
CA LEU A 80 20.60 -3.75 7.76
C LEU A 80 19.84 -2.45 7.47
N ALA A 81 20.48 -1.31 7.69
CA ALA A 81 19.90 0.00 7.42
C ALA A 81 20.74 0.73 6.37
N SER A 82 20.09 1.45 5.46
CA SER A 82 20.77 2.48 4.67
C SER A 82 20.65 3.83 5.37
N GLN A 83 21.72 4.60 5.34
CA GLN A 83 21.83 5.89 6.02
C GLN A 83 22.10 6.99 4.99
N ALA A 84 21.50 8.15 5.20
CA ALA A 84 21.83 9.38 4.49
C ALA A 84 21.91 10.56 5.47
N ARG A 85 22.86 11.47 5.24
CA ARG A 85 22.92 12.77 5.91
C ARG A 85 22.08 13.79 5.15
N LEU A 86 21.26 14.54 5.87
CA LEU A 86 20.50 15.66 5.33
C LEU A 86 21.01 16.96 5.96
N GLY A 87 22.03 17.55 5.35
CA GLY A 87 22.77 18.67 5.93
C GLY A 87 23.67 18.24 7.09
N ASP A 88 24.12 19.21 7.90
CA ASP A 88 25.17 18.98 8.91
C ASP A 88 24.67 18.32 10.19
N LYS A 89 23.37 18.44 10.49
CA LYS A 89 22.79 18.10 11.80
C LYS A 89 21.68 17.05 11.78
N ASN A 90 21.22 16.64 10.60
CA ASN A 90 20.09 15.73 10.49
C ASN A 90 20.48 14.44 9.77
N LEU A 91 19.92 13.34 10.25
CA LEU A 91 20.18 12.01 9.74
C LEU A 91 18.91 11.29 9.38
N VAL A 92 18.99 10.51 8.32
CA VAL A 92 17.92 9.67 7.85
C VAL A 92 18.40 8.24 7.85
N TYR A 93 17.71 7.38 8.61
CA TYR A 93 17.90 5.94 8.60
C TYR A 93 16.70 5.30 7.93
N ARG A 94 16.97 4.40 6.98
CA ARG A 94 15.96 3.56 6.35
C ARG A 94 16.13 2.13 6.84
N ARG A 95 15.12 1.62 7.52
CA ARG A 95 15.09 0.27 8.08
C ARG A 95 15.02 -0.78 6.95
N GLY A 96 15.91 -1.77 6.98
CA GLY A 96 15.85 -2.91 6.07
C GLY A 96 14.80 -3.96 6.43
N LYS A 97 14.85 -5.08 5.73
CA LYS A 97 13.97 -6.24 5.96
C LYS A 97 14.25 -6.90 7.30
N LEU A 98 13.28 -7.64 7.82
CA LEU A 98 13.44 -8.41 9.05
C LEU A 98 14.39 -9.60 8.82
N PRO A 99 15.46 -9.75 9.62
CA PRO A 99 16.32 -10.93 9.54
C PRO A 99 15.53 -12.22 9.77
N GLY A 100 15.79 -13.21 8.93
CA GLY A 100 15.14 -14.53 8.97
C GLY A 100 13.69 -14.57 8.50
N ALA A 101 13.12 -13.45 8.03
CA ALA A 101 11.83 -13.47 7.33
C ALA A 101 12.00 -14.14 5.96
N LEU A 102 11.04 -14.98 5.57
CA LEU A 102 11.00 -15.52 4.23
C LEU A 102 10.67 -14.40 3.24
N ASP A 103 11.52 -14.25 2.24
CA ASP A 103 11.19 -13.51 1.03
C ASP A 103 11.39 -14.43 -0.16
N TRP A 104 10.42 -14.46 -1.06
CA TRP A 104 10.35 -15.45 -2.13
C TRP A 104 11.49 -15.30 -3.14
N ASP A 105 12.07 -14.11 -3.24
CA ASP A 105 13.22 -13.76 -4.07
C ASP A 105 14.56 -13.69 -3.29
N SER A 106 14.56 -14.03 -2.00
CA SER A 106 15.76 -14.00 -1.15
C SER A 106 16.42 -15.37 -0.97
N GLU A 107 17.64 -15.36 -0.41
CA GLU A 107 18.37 -16.58 -0.02
C GLU A 107 17.71 -17.36 1.14
N THR A 108 16.78 -16.75 1.86
CA THR A 108 16.09 -17.37 3.01
C THR A 108 15.13 -18.44 2.52
N LYS A 109 15.51 -19.73 2.61
CA LYS A 109 14.69 -20.85 2.11
C LYS A 109 13.41 -21.12 2.90
N LYS A 110 13.34 -20.68 4.18
CA LYS A 110 12.20 -20.91 5.08
C LYS A 110 12.10 -19.78 6.09
N ASP A 111 10.87 -19.39 6.39
CA ASP A 111 10.60 -18.38 7.41
C ASP A 111 11.05 -18.87 8.80
N GLN A 112 11.82 -18.03 9.49
CA GLN A 112 12.36 -18.28 10.83
C GLN A 112 11.65 -17.47 11.92
N ARG A 113 10.69 -16.62 11.55
CA ARG A 113 10.03 -15.66 12.43
C ARG A 113 8.63 -16.10 12.84
N VAL A 114 7.89 -16.78 11.96
CA VAL A 114 6.54 -17.29 12.27
C VAL A 114 6.64 -18.41 13.30
N LYS A 115 6.32 -18.10 14.56
CA LYS A 115 6.34 -19.01 15.72
C LYS A 115 5.11 -18.76 16.58
N TRP A 116 4.56 -19.81 17.18
CA TRP A 116 3.50 -19.69 18.17
C TRP A 116 4.04 -19.15 19.51
N PRO A 117 3.23 -18.40 20.29
CA PRO A 117 1.87 -17.96 19.99
C PRO A 117 1.82 -16.79 19.00
N LEU A 118 0.78 -16.76 18.15
CA LEU A 118 0.53 -15.64 17.22
C LEU A 118 -0.47 -14.66 17.82
N GLU A 119 -0.25 -13.37 17.62
CA GLU A 119 -1.14 -12.29 18.02
C GLU A 119 -1.55 -11.41 16.83
N LEU A 120 -2.64 -10.67 16.98
CA LEU A 120 -3.13 -9.76 15.95
C LEU A 120 -2.24 -8.51 15.92
N LEU A 121 -1.47 -8.34 14.84
CA LEU A 121 -0.66 -7.14 14.63
C LEU A 121 -1.51 -5.92 14.23
N TRP A 122 -2.37 -6.08 13.23
CA TRP A 122 -3.28 -5.04 12.76
C TRP A 122 -4.51 -5.65 12.08
N PHE A 123 -5.59 -4.87 12.02
CA PHE A 123 -6.80 -5.21 11.27
C PHE A 123 -7.41 -3.96 10.66
N GLY A 124 -8.16 -4.14 9.57
CA GLY A 124 -8.88 -3.05 8.89
C GLY A 124 -8.43 -2.88 7.45
N GLY A 125 -9.08 -1.95 6.74
CA GLY A 125 -8.73 -1.59 5.35
C GLY A 125 -8.71 -2.74 4.32
N PRO A 126 -8.67 -2.40 3.02
CA PRO A 126 -9.63 -1.54 2.36
C PRO A 126 -11.05 -2.13 2.47
N GLY A 127 -12.04 -1.26 2.70
CA GLY A 127 -13.43 -1.68 2.90
C GLY A 127 -14.08 -2.35 1.67
N SER A 128 -15.17 -3.08 1.92
CA SER A 128 -15.89 -3.92 0.96
C SER A 128 -16.32 -3.23 -0.34
N LYS A 129 -16.51 -1.91 -0.34
CA LYS A 129 -16.80 -1.14 -1.56
C LYS A 129 -15.68 -1.24 -2.60
N ARG A 130 -14.42 -1.31 -2.17
CA ARG A 130 -13.25 -1.37 -3.06
C ARG A 130 -12.79 -2.80 -3.28
N THR A 131 -12.81 -3.64 -2.25
CA THR A 131 -12.36 -5.04 -2.33
C THR A 131 -13.40 -5.97 -2.96
N GLY A 132 -14.69 -5.62 -2.89
CA GLY A 132 -15.78 -6.49 -3.28
C GLY A 132 -16.12 -7.51 -2.19
N GLY A 133 -16.90 -8.54 -2.56
CA GLY A 133 -17.17 -9.69 -1.70
C GLY A 133 -16.26 -10.87 -2.08
N GLY A 134 -15.84 -11.64 -1.09
CA GLY A 134 -14.93 -12.78 -1.24
C GLY A 134 -13.52 -12.47 -0.73
N SER A 135 -12.95 -13.39 0.05
CA SER A 135 -11.56 -13.30 0.51
C SER A 135 -10.62 -13.74 -0.60
N ARG A 136 -9.68 -12.87 -0.99
CA ARG A 136 -8.56 -13.23 -1.86
C ARG A 136 -7.28 -12.98 -1.07
N PRO A 137 -6.33 -13.91 -1.05
CA PRO A 137 -5.07 -13.66 -0.37
C PRO A 137 -4.38 -12.46 -1.04
N PRO A 138 -3.90 -11.47 -0.27
CA PRO A 138 -3.06 -10.43 -0.82
C PRO A 138 -1.75 -11.04 -1.36
N ILE A 139 -1.13 -10.37 -2.32
CA ILE A 139 0.23 -10.68 -2.76
C ILE A 139 1.19 -9.90 -1.88
N ALA A 140 2.07 -10.59 -1.18
CA ALA A 140 3.07 -9.97 -0.30
C ALA A 140 4.41 -9.85 -1.01
N ALA A 141 4.96 -8.63 -1.11
CA ALA A 141 6.34 -8.39 -1.57
C ALA A 141 6.86 -7.04 -1.06
N GLY A 142 8.16 -6.92 -0.77
CA GLY A 142 8.78 -5.67 -0.33
C GLY A 142 8.16 -5.01 0.90
N GLY A 143 7.59 -5.79 1.82
CA GLY A 143 6.88 -5.27 3.00
C GLY A 143 5.52 -4.63 2.67
N ARG A 144 4.92 -4.97 1.53
CA ARG A 144 3.63 -4.49 1.05
C ARG A 144 2.69 -5.67 0.80
N ASN A 145 1.40 -5.43 0.97
CA ASN A 145 0.32 -6.34 0.60
C ASN A 145 -0.50 -5.73 -0.54
N TYR A 146 -0.46 -6.35 -1.71
CA TYR A 146 -1.26 -5.93 -2.86
C TYR A 146 -2.61 -6.64 -2.85
N VAL A 147 -3.67 -5.85 -2.71
CA VAL A 147 -5.06 -6.31 -2.67
C VAL A 147 -5.74 -6.00 -4.01
N ILE A 148 -6.19 -7.04 -4.70
CA ILE A 148 -6.99 -6.92 -5.92
C ILE A 148 -8.47 -6.84 -5.54
N GLY A 149 -9.00 -5.63 -5.62
CA GLY A 149 -10.40 -5.34 -5.41
C GLY A 149 -11.25 -5.48 -6.67
N LYS A 150 -12.44 -4.88 -6.64
CA LYS A 150 -13.41 -4.90 -7.75
C LYS A 150 -12.86 -4.25 -9.02
N ASN A 151 -12.31 -3.05 -8.87
CA ASN A 151 -11.77 -2.23 -9.98
C ASN A 151 -10.44 -1.59 -9.59
N HIS A 152 -9.79 -2.07 -8.54
CA HIS A 152 -8.61 -1.44 -7.99
C HIS A 152 -7.57 -2.50 -7.66
N ILE A 153 -6.31 -2.15 -7.88
CA ILE A 153 -5.21 -2.73 -7.13
C ILE A 153 -4.82 -1.72 -6.05
N ILE A 154 -4.65 -2.19 -4.83
CA ILE A 154 -4.39 -1.37 -3.65
C ILE A 154 -3.14 -1.93 -2.98
N ALA A 155 -2.12 -1.10 -2.79
CA ALA A 155 -0.97 -1.46 -1.97
C ALA A 155 -1.21 -0.99 -0.54
N LEU A 156 -1.11 -1.95 0.40
CA LEU A 156 -1.11 -1.70 1.82
C LEU A 156 0.29 -1.94 2.36
N ASP A 157 0.65 -1.23 3.43
CA ASP A 157 1.75 -1.62 4.27
C ASP A 157 1.44 -2.98 4.93
N ALA A 158 2.33 -3.95 4.79
CA ALA A 158 2.09 -5.28 5.34
C ALA A 158 2.11 -5.30 6.87
N TYR A 159 2.72 -4.30 7.50
CA TYR A 159 2.96 -4.28 8.95
C TYR A 159 1.94 -3.49 9.75
N ASN A 160 1.21 -2.57 9.13
CA ASN A 160 0.23 -1.75 9.83
C ASN A 160 -1.05 -1.46 9.03
N GLY A 161 -1.17 -1.98 7.80
CA GLY A 161 -2.37 -1.84 6.98
C GLY A 161 -2.59 -0.46 6.37
N THR A 162 -1.63 0.47 6.49
CA THR A 162 -1.70 1.79 5.87
C THR A 162 -1.83 1.66 4.36
N GLU A 163 -2.81 2.31 3.75
CA GLU A 163 -2.92 2.38 2.30
C GLU A 163 -1.81 3.29 1.75
N LEU A 164 -0.89 2.71 0.98
CA LEU A 164 0.24 3.41 0.38
C LEU A 164 -0.17 4.09 -0.92
N TRP A 165 -0.86 3.34 -1.78
CA TRP A 165 -1.43 3.82 -3.03
C TRP A 165 -2.55 2.90 -3.50
N ALA A 166 -3.41 3.43 -4.36
CA ALA A 166 -4.44 2.67 -5.04
C ALA A 166 -4.52 3.11 -6.50
N ARG A 167 -4.67 2.13 -7.41
CA ARG A 167 -4.83 2.38 -8.83
C ARG A 167 -6.12 1.77 -9.33
N THR A 168 -6.92 2.56 -10.05
CA THR A 168 -8.07 2.05 -10.78
C THR A 168 -7.59 1.25 -11.99
N LEU A 169 -8.07 0.01 -12.10
CA LEU A 169 -7.78 -0.86 -13.23
C LEU A 169 -8.78 -0.56 -14.36
N PRO A 170 -8.35 -0.62 -15.63
CA PRO A 170 -9.26 -0.51 -16.77
C PRO A 170 -10.36 -1.58 -16.68
N TYR A 171 -11.58 -1.13 -16.38
CA TYR A 171 -12.86 -1.86 -16.38
C TYR A 171 -12.81 -3.40 -16.33
N CYS A 172 -12.34 -3.98 -15.22
CA CYS A 172 -12.38 -5.43 -14.97
C CYS A 172 -13.80 -5.99 -14.73
N TYR A 173 -14.83 -5.15 -14.53
CA TYR A 173 -16.09 -5.58 -13.89
C TYR A 173 -17.39 -5.25 -14.63
N ARG A 174 -17.36 -4.98 -15.93
CA ARG A 174 -18.60 -4.89 -16.74
C ARG A 174 -18.91 -6.21 -17.45
N ASN A 175 -19.05 -7.28 -16.67
CA ASN A 175 -19.99 -8.34 -17.02
C ASN A 175 -21.13 -8.32 -16.00
N ILE A 176 -22.25 -7.82 -16.48
CA ILE A 176 -23.54 -7.73 -15.82
C ILE A 176 -23.97 -9.16 -15.50
N GLY A 177 -23.97 -9.55 -14.22
CA GLY A 177 -24.64 -10.74 -13.71
C GLY A 177 -24.19 -12.10 -14.26
N ARG A 178 -23.60 -12.95 -13.42
CA ARG A 178 -23.52 -14.43 -13.57
C ARG A 178 -23.23 -15.01 -14.98
N MET A 179 -22.58 -14.28 -15.86
CA MET A 179 -22.15 -14.77 -17.17
C MET A 179 -20.72 -15.31 -17.06
N VAL A 180 -20.62 -16.63 -17.08
CA VAL A 180 -19.39 -17.44 -17.09
C VAL A 180 -18.66 -17.38 -18.46
N ILE A 181 -19.15 -16.59 -19.41
CA ILE A 181 -18.70 -16.68 -20.80
C ILE A 181 -18.57 -15.26 -21.38
N ALA A 182 -17.44 -14.62 -21.12
CA ALA A 182 -16.90 -13.61 -22.01
C ALA A 182 -15.46 -14.05 -22.35
N PRO A 183 -15.13 -14.30 -23.62
CA PRO A 183 -13.74 -14.56 -24.01
C PRO A 183 -12.96 -13.27 -23.84
N GLY A 184 -12.20 -13.18 -22.75
CA GLY A 184 -11.27 -12.11 -22.43
C GLY A 184 -10.26 -12.65 -21.41
N PRO A 185 -8.96 -12.36 -21.55
CA PRO A 185 -7.90 -13.11 -20.87
C PRO A 185 -7.71 -12.76 -19.39
N ILE A 186 -8.41 -11.75 -18.89
CA ILE A 186 -8.28 -11.34 -17.49
C ILE A 186 -9.30 -12.14 -16.70
N ARG A 187 -8.82 -12.92 -15.72
CA ARG A 187 -9.66 -13.44 -14.65
C ARG A 187 -9.50 -12.46 -13.48
N PRO A 188 -10.23 -11.34 -13.43
CA PRO A 188 -10.07 -10.32 -12.38
C PRO A 188 -10.44 -10.84 -10.98
N TRP A 189 -10.90 -12.09 -10.92
CA TRP A 189 -11.21 -12.87 -9.74
C TRP A 189 -10.00 -13.63 -9.17
N LEU A 190 -8.91 -13.77 -9.92
CA LEU A 190 -7.72 -14.51 -9.49
C LEU A 190 -6.52 -13.58 -9.30
N THR A 191 -5.87 -13.75 -8.15
CA THR A 191 -4.51 -13.26 -7.84
C THR A 191 -3.50 -13.61 -8.93
N ASP A 192 -3.75 -14.66 -9.71
CA ASP A 192 -2.90 -15.16 -10.80
C ASP A 192 -2.58 -14.13 -11.90
N SER A 193 -3.36 -13.04 -11.99
CA SER A 193 -3.10 -11.95 -12.94
C SER A 193 -2.15 -10.87 -12.41
N VAL A 194 -1.69 -11.00 -11.16
CA VAL A 194 -0.77 -10.05 -10.52
C VAL A 194 0.42 -10.80 -9.94
N ASN A 195 1.60 -10.30 -10.20
CA ASN A 195 2.84 -10.73 -9.58
C ASN A 195 3.57 -9.51 -9.05
N ALA A 196 4.38 -9.65 -8.02
CA ALA A 196 5.15 -8.54 -7.48
C ALA A 196 6.47 -9.01 -6.87
N ASP A 197 7.49 -8.19 -7.02
CA ASP A 197 8.74 -8.24 -6.24
C ASP A 197 8.83 -6.98 -5.36
N ASP A 198 10.02 -6.70 -4.84
CA ASP A 198 10.29 -5.52 -4.02
C ASP A 198 10.04 -4.17 -4.72
N ASP A 199 10.29 -4.13 -6.02
CA ASP A 199 10.45 -2.92 -6.83
C ASP A 199 9.32 -2.76 -7.86
N HIS A 200 8.68 -3.85 -8.25
CA HIS A 200 7.74 -3.94 -9.36
C HIS A 200 6.46 -4.69 -9.00
N VAL A 201 5.38 -4.26 -9.64
CA VAL A 201 4.12 -5.02 -9.71
C VAL A 201 3.76 -5.22 -11.17
N TRP A 202 3.57 -6.47 -11.57
CA TRP A 202 3.13 -6.83 -12.91
C TRP A 202 1.65 -7.13 -12.93
N LEU A 203 0.92 -6.44 -13.81
CA LEU A 203 -0.48 -6.71 -14.10
C LEU A 203 -0.61 -7.37 -15.46
N ASN A 204 -0.98 -8.64 -15.48
CA ASN A 204 -1.19 -9.40 -16.70
C ASN A 204 -2.61 -9.17 -17.23
N PHE A 205 -2.73 -8.49 -18.37
CA PHE A 205 -3.98 -8.30 -19.09
C PHE A 205 -4.11 -9.21 -20.33
N GLY A 206 -3.35 -10.30 -20.37
CA GLY A 206 -3.35 -11.31 -21.43
C GLY A 206 -2.47 -10.93 -22.61
N HIS A 207 -2.86 -9.92 -23.37
CA HIS A 207 -2.09 -9.44 -24.53
C HIS A 207 -0.95 -8.50 -24.13
N VAL A 208 -1.11 -7.85 -22.99
CA VAL A 208 -0.15 -6.88 -22.46
C VAL A 208 0.06 -7.10 -20.98
N VAL A 209 1.30 -6.87 -20.53
CA VAL A 209 1.68 -6.85 -19.12
C VAL A 209 2.11 -5.45 -18.76
N TYR A 210 1.48 -4.86 -17.75
CA TYR A 210 1.87 -3.56 -17.23
C TYR A 210 2.86 -3.78 -16.10
N THR A 211 3.98 -3.07 -16.13
CA THR A 211 4.91 -2.99 -15.00
C THR A 211 4.65 -1.69 -14.27
N LEU A 212 4.40 -1.79 -12.98
CA LEU A 212 4.23 -0.66 -12.08
C LEU A 212 5.40 -0.57 -11.10
N ASP A 213 5.73 0.63 -10.66
CA ASP A 213 6.60 0.83 -9.49
C ASP A 213 5.87 0.38 -8.22
N ALA A 214 6.49 -0.51 -7.44
CA ALA A 214 5.90 -1.10 -6.24
C ALA A 214 5.63 -0.07 -5.13
N ALA A 215 6.44 0.99 -5.04
CA ALA A 215 6.35 1.98 -3.99
C ALA A 215 5.24 3.02 -4.25
N THR A 216 4.95 3.32 -5.51
CA THR A 216 4.10 4.44 -5.92
C THR A 216 2.87 4.03 -6.72
N GLY A 217 2.88 2.85 -7.36
CA GLY A 217 1.84 2.41 -8.29
C GLY A 217 1.89 3.09 -9.66
N GLU A 218 2.91 3.91 -9.92
CA GLU A 218 3.12 4.57 -11.21
C GLU A 218 3.41 3.53 -12.30
N GLN A 219 2.89 3.76 -13.51
CA GLN A 219 3.18 2.91 -14.65
C GLN A 219 4.60 3.16 -15.14
N LEU A 220 5.43 2.13 -15.19
CA LEU A 220 6.78 2.22 -15.73
C LEU A 220 6.81 1.80 -17.20
N SER A 221 6.15 0.70 -17.54
CA SER A 221 6.15 0.15 -18.90
C SER A 221 4.89 -0.67 -19.20
N VAL A 222 4.68 -0.93 -20.49
CA VAL A 222 3.72 -1.91 -21.01
C VAL A 222 4.48 -2.82 -21.96
N HIS A 223 4.41 -4.12 -21.70
CA HIS A 223 5.03 -5.16 -22.52
C HIS A 223 3.94 -5.89 -23.31
N GLY A 224 4.24 -6.24 -24.57
CA GLY A 224 3.28 -6.86 -25.49
C GLY A 224 2.60 -5.85 -26.40
N GLU A 225 1.76 -6.35 -27.31
CA GLU A 225 1.07 -5.55 -28.30
C GLU A 225 -0.45 -5.68 -28.11
N LEU A 226 -1.13 -4.54 -28.08
CA LEU A 226 -2.59 -4.56 -28.20
C LEU A 226 -2.94 -4.91 -29.64
N PRO A 227 -3.94 -5.78 -29.87
CA PRO A 227 -4.44 -6.00 -31.22
C PRO A 227 -4.91 -4.66 -31.79
N ALA A 228 -4.62 -4.45 -33.09
CA ALA A 228 -5.07 -3.25 -33.78
C ALA A 228 -6.59 -3.10 -33.58
N PRO A 229 -7.07 -1.92 -33.15
CA PRO A 229 -8.50 -1.72 -32.99
C PRO A 229 -9.18 -1.99 -34.34
N PRO A 230 -10.29 -2.73 -34.38
CA PRO A 230 -11.01 -2.94 -35.62
C PRO A 230 -11.38 -1.57 -36.18
N ALA A 231 -11.00 -1.31 -37.43
CA ALA A 231 -11.46 -0.13 -38.14
C ALA A 231 -12.98 -0.28 -38.30
N LEU A 232 -13.74 0.55 -37.60
CA LEU A 232 -15.17 0.69 -37.78
C LEU A 232 -15.38 1.83 -38.78
N PRO A 233 -15.44 1.56 -40.10
CA PRO A 233 -15.70 2.61 -41.06
C PRO A 233 -17.05 3.25 -40.73
N LEU A 234 -17.06 4.56 -40.55
CA LEU A 234 -18.30 5.36 -40.45
C LEU A 234 -18.94 5.48 -41.84
N ALA A 235 -19.12 4.37 -42.54
CA ALA A 235 -19.75 4.29 -43.85
C ALA A 235 -21.27 4.22 -43.70
N ASN A 236 -21.83 5.24 -43.04
CA ASN A 236 -23.19 5.74 -43.19
C ASN A 236 -23.40 6.80 -42.11
N THR A 237 -23.80 7.99 -42.52
CA THR A 237 -24.09 9.21 -41.73
C THR A 237 -25.28 9.05 -40.76
N GLY A 238 -25.64 7.82 -40.39
CA GLY A 238 -26.73 7.47 -39.48
C GLY A 238 -26.29 6.80 -38.17
N ILE A 239 -25.00 6.64 -37.90
CA ILE A 239 -24.52 6.09 -36.61
C ILE A 239 -24.83 7.09 -35.51
N ARG A 240 -25.94 6.85 -34.80
CA ARG A 240 -26.29 7.53 -33.56
C ARG A 240 -25.68 6.74 -32.42
N PHE A 241 -24.64 7.28 -31.80
CA PHE A 241 -24.25 6.81 -30.48
C PHE A 241 -25.35 7.26 -29.52
N ALA A 242 -26.16 6.31 -29.03
CA ALA A 242 -27.04 6.60 -27.92
C ALA A 242 -26.16 6.94 -26.71
N LEU A 243 -26.06 8.23 -26.38
CA LEU A 243 -25.44 8.73 -25.14
C LEU A 243 -26.16 8.23 -23.87
N ASP A 244 -27.19 7.41 -24.02
CA ASP A 244 -27.98 6.76 -22.96
C ASP A 244 -27.16 5.79 -22.08
N HIS A 245 -25.85 5.68 -22.28
CA HIS A 245 -24.94 5.10 -21.30
C HIS A 245 -24.73 5.99 -20.07
N TYR A 246 -25.16 7.26 -20.12
CA TYR A 246 -25.62 7.91 -18.89
C TYR A 246 -26.93 7.26 -18.50
N GLN A 247 -26.85 6.23 -17.67
CA GLN A 247 -28.01 5.72 -16.95
C GLN A 247 -28.65 6.92 -16.25
N LYS A 248 -29.69 7.53 -16.84
CA LYS A 248 -30.70 8.20 -16.04
C LYS A 248 -31.15 7.12 -15.06
N PRO A 249 -30.92 7.26 -13.75
CA PRO A 249 -31.38 6.25 -12.82
C PRO A 249 -32.88 6.13 -13.08
N GLY A 250 -33.33 4.95 -13.52
CA GLY A 250 -34.76 4.68 -13.68
C GLY A 250 -35.48 5.05 -12.38
N ARG A 251 -36.77 5.39 -12.45
CA ARG A 251 -37.58 5.73 -11.26
C ARG A 251 -37.34 4.66 -10.18
N ARG A 252 -36.50 4.97 -9.21
CA ARG A 252 -36.41 4.19 -7.98
C ARG A 252 -37.69 4.52 -7.25
N GLY A 253 -38.59 3.54 -7.13
CA GLY A 253 -39.74 3.66 -6.26
C GLY A 253 -39.25 3.80 -4.84
N LEU A 254 -39.10 5.06 -4.39
CA LEU A 254 -39.14 5.55 -3.01
C LEU A 254 -38.68 7.01 -3.02
N THR A 255 -39.62 7.92 -2.79
CA THR A 255 -39.35 9.32 -2.48
C THR A 255 -39.28 9.43 -0.96
N SER A 256 -38.12 9.77 -0.38
CA SER A 256 -38.02 10.12 1.05
C SER A 256 -37.94 11.63 1.19
N THR A 257 -38.90 12.22 1.89
CA THR A 257 -38.84 13.64 2.28
C THR A 257 -38.17 13.71 3.65
N LYS A 258 -37.00 14.36 3.74
CA LYS A 258 -36.38 14.65 5.03
C LYS A 258 -37.08 15.86 5.65
N THR A 259 -37.79 15.67 6.75
CA THR A 259 -38.19 16.76 7.64
C THR A 259 -37.11 16.98 8.70
N LYS A 260 -36.71 18.23 8.92
CA LYS A 260 -35.93 18.62 10.10
C LYS A 260 -36.87 18.63 11.30
N ALA A 261 -36.45 18.04 12.41
CA ALA A 261 -37.09 18.31 13.70
C ALA A 261 -36.93 19.82 13.99
N PRO A 262 -37.97 20.52 14.50
CA PRO A 262 -37.80 21.87 14.97
C PRO A 262 -36.75 21.87 16.10
N SER A 263 -35.81 22.81 16.03
CA SER A 263 -34.84 23.02 17.10
C SER A 263 -35.57 23.35 18.40
N PRO A 264 -35.16 22.79 19.55
CA PRO A 264 -35.62 23.26 20.85
C PRO A 264 -35.22 24.73 21.09
#